data_AF-A0AAD9QWG3-F1
#
_entry.id   AF-A0AAD9QWG3-F1
#
_cell.length_a   1.000
_cell.length_b   1.000
_cell.length_c   1.000
_cell.angle_alpha   90.00
_cell.angle_beta   90.00
_cell.angle_gamma   90.00
#
_symmetry.space_group_name_H-M   'P 1'
#
loop_
_entity.id
_entity.type
_entity.pdbx_description
1 polymer ?
#
loop_
_entity_poly.entity_id
_entity_poly.type
_entity_poly.pdbx_seq_one_letter_code
_entity_poly.pdbx_strand_id
1 'polypeptide(L)'
;MPWIQSMSNHLWWHAATCDGNVVLLREKWKSVLHHIVNKHKWRCNTLFHQCGHRRIPSSEAKNICWLKPGSPAHLALGEVVLSTKLLKDLAKLTDFCHTGKIEAYHSMMLKYCSKQEHFSYKGMVVRTQLAALDNNVNAERTQALVKSGEHAGQERYKACFPKAHKHWLVKPIILERCETGNAVAEPLPVVLPRNIGSEPAPAKQDLIANHRSRFNR
;
A
#
# COMPACT_ATOMS: atom_id res chain seq x y z
N MET A 1 9.77 -1.86 -16.48
CA MET A 1 10.50 -3.08 -16.05
C MET A 1 9.65 -3.84 -15.03
N PRO A 2 9.35 -5.13 -15.27
CA PRO A 2 8.39 -5.91 -14.47
C PRO A 2 8.76 -6.04 -12.98
N TRP A 3 10.02 -5.82 -12.61
CA TRP A 3 10.50 -5.97 -11.24
C TRP A 3 10.51 -4.70 -10.38
N ILE A 4 10.38 -3.50 -10.97
CA ILE A 4 10.55 -2.23 -10.21
C ILE A 4 9.52 -2.12 -9.08
N GLN A 5 8.25 -2.39 -9.36
CA GLN A 5 7.20 -2.31 -8.35
C GLN A 5 7.38 -3.40 -7.29
N SER A 6 7.75 -4.62 -7.69
CA SER A 6 8.02 -5.73 -6.77
C SER A 6 9.19 -5.43 -5.83
N MET A 7 10.28 -4.85 -6.36
CA MET A 7 11.43 -4.41 -5.55
C MET A 7 11.07 -3.28 -4.60
N SER A 8 10.27 -2.31 -5.06
CA SER A 8 9.78 -1.23 -4.22
C SER A 8 8.91 -1.77 -3.09
N ASN A 9 8.01 -2.72 -3.39
CA ASN A 9 7.18 -3.37 -2.37
C ASN A 9 8.03 -4.20 -1.40
N HIS A 10 9.06 -4.88 -1.89
CA HIS A 10 10.02 -5.62 -1.07
C HIS A 10 10.79 -4.70 -0.11
N LEU A 11 11.17 -3.50 -0.57
CA LEU A 11 11.77 -2.46 0.26
C LEU A 11 10.87 -2.09 1.45
N TRP A 12 9.60 -1.79 1.16
CA TRP A 12 8.60 -1.48 2.18
C TRP A 12 8.37 -2.64 3.14
N TRP A 13 8.26 -3.86 2.62
CA TRP A 13 8.03 -5.07 3.41
C TRP A 13 9.16 -5.34 4.40
N HIS A 14 10.41 -5.25 3.99
CA HIS A 14 11.51 -5.53 4.91
C HIS A 14 11.69 -4.43 5.95
N ALA A 15 11.45 -3.17 5.61
CA ALA A 15 11.49 -2.09 6.59
C ALA A 15 10.39 -2.30 7.64
N ALA A 16 9.17 -2.64 7.21
CA ALA A 16 8.04 -2.91 8.09
C ALA A 16 8.19 -4.16 8.96
N THR A 17 9.05 -5.12 8.56
CA THR A 17 9.19 -6.42 9.25
C THR A 17 10.58 -6.65 9.86
N CYS A 18 11.45 -5.65 9.87
CA CYS A 18 12.77 -5.76 10.47
C CYS A 18 12.75 -5.62 12.00
N ASP A 19 11.66 -5.12 12.57
CA ASP A 19 11.48 -4.93 14.02
C ASP A 19 12.65 -4.18 14.66
N GLY A 20 13.08 -3.07 14.04
CA GLY A 20 14.21 -2.26 14.50
C GLY A 20 15.60 -2.87 14.23
N ASN A 21 15.70 -4.11 13.74
CA ASN A 21 16.98 -4.79 13.55
C ASN A 21 17.62 -4.49 12.19
N VAL A 22 18.71 -3.71 12.20
CA VAL A 22 19.49 -3.33 11.00
C VAL A 22 20.04 -4.53 10.23
N VAL A 23 20.51 -5.57 10.94
CA VAL A 23 21.06 -6.77 10.31
C VAL A 23 19.96 -7.50 9.54
N LEU A 24 18.83 -7.72 10.19
CA LEU A 24 17.66 -8.35 9.58
C LEU A 24 17.15 -7.55 8.37
N LEU A 25 17.09 -6.22 8.49
CA LEU A 25 16.69 -5.33 7.40
C LEU A 25 17.60 -5.51 6.18
N ARG A 26 18.93 -5.47 6.39
CA ARG A 26 19.91 -5.62 5.31
C ARG A 26 19.85 -7.00 4.65
N GLU A 27 19.67 -8.05 5.43
CA GLU A 27 19.57 -9.41 4.92
C GLU A 27 18.30 -9.63 4.09
N LYS A 28 17.16 -9.11 4.57
CA LYS A 28 15.91 -9.11 3.80
C LYS A 28 16.05 -8.29 2.52
N TRP A 29 16.69 -7.12 2.55
CA TRP A 29 16.95 -6.36 1.32
C TRP A 29 17.78 -7.15 0.30
N LYS A 30 18.93 -7.68 0.73
CA LYS A 30 19.83 -8.46 -0.13
C LYS A 30 19.19 -9.73 -0.69
N SER A 31 18.21 -10.30 0.01
CA SER A 31 17.51 -11.51 -0.45
C SER A 31 16.81 -11.33 -1.80
N VAL A 32 16.56 -10.09 -2.25
CA VAL A 32 15.97 -9.83 -3.58
C VAL A 32 16.83 -10.40 -4.70
N LEU A 33 18.16 -10.45 -4.53
CA LEU A 33 19.08 -11.02 -5.51
C LEU A 33 18.92 -12.54 -5.63
N HIS A 34 18.54 -13.22 -4.56
CA HIS A 34 18.21 -14.64 -4.62
C HIS A 34 16.81 -14.84 -5.18
N HIS A 35 15.83 -14.06 -4.70
CA HIS A 35 14.44 -14.20 -5.10
C HIS A 35 14.25 -13.98 -6.61
N ILE A 36 14.88 -12.95 -7.19
CA ILE A 36 14.71 -12.60 -8.61
C ILE A 36 15.25 -13.65 -9.59
N VAL A 37 16.12 -14.54 -9.12
CA VAL A 37 16.64 -15.70 -9.88
C VAL A 37 15.98 -17.01 -9.48
N ASN A 38 14.79 -16.95 -8.86
CA ASN A 38 14.01 -18.08 -8.38
C ASN A 38 14.73 -18.94 -7.32
N LYS A 39 15.64 -18.35 -6.54
CA LYS A 39 16.26 -18.98 -5.37
C LYS A 39 15.58 -18.49 -4.09
N HIS A 40 14.85 -19.38 -3.43
CA HIS A 40 14.02 -19.03 -2.27
C HIS A 40 14.62 -19.45 -0.91
N LYS A 41 15.79 -20.10 -0.92
CA LYS A 41 16.54 -20.53 0.27
C LYS A 41 18.03 -20.27 0.06
N TRP A 42 18.72 -19.83 1.10
CA TRP A 42 20.16 -19.53 1.11
C TRP A 42 20.73 -19.71 2.52
N ARG A 43 22.05 -19.86 2.62
CA ARG A 43 22.75 -20.15 3.89
C ARG A 43 23.74 -19.05 4.33
N CYS A 44 23.93 -18.02 3.50
CA CYS A 44 24.95 -17.00 3.69
C CYS A 44 24.57 -15.90 4.69
N ASN A 45 23.31 -15.85 5.11
CA ASN A 45 22.82 -14.84 6.05
C ASN A 45 22.91 -15.34 7.49
N THR A 46 22.74 -14.46 8.47
CA THR A 46 22.71 -14.80 9.89
C THR A 46 21.28 -15.01 10.39
N LEU A 47 20.35 -14.12 10.04
CA LEU A 47 18.99 -14.09 10.59
C LEU A 47 17.91 -14.51 9.58
N PHE A 48 18.09 -14.23 8.29
CA PHE A 48 17.06 -14.44 7.26
C PHE A 48 17.55 -15.36 6.15
N HIS A 49 17.04 -16.59 6.10
CA HIS A 49 17.57 -17.69 5.26
C HIS A 49 16.65 -18.16 4.13
N GLN A 50 15.40 -17.65 4.08
CA GLN A 50 14.42 -18.04 3.07
C GLN A 50 13.39 -16.93 2.83
N CYS A 51 12.75 -16.93 1.67
CA CYS A 51 11.68 -15.99 1.36
C CYS A 51 10.50 -16.10 2.33
N GLY A 52 9.88 -14.97 2.67
CA GLY A 52 8.77 -14.90 3.63
C GLY A 52 7.39 -15.26 3.08
N HIS A 53 7.31 -15.72 1.83
CA HIS A 53 6.05 -16.14 1.20
C HIS A 53 5.95 -17.67 1.16
N ARG A 54 4.71 -18.16 1.00
CA ARG A 54 4.47 -19.59 0.72
C ARG A 54 5.07 -19.98 -0.63
N ARG A 55 5.18 -21.29 -0.88
CA ARG A 55 5.66 -21.79 -2.18
C ARG A 55 4.83 -21.18 -3.31
N ILE A 56 5.52 -20.58 -4.28
CA ILE A 56 4.89 -20.06 -5.50
C ILE A 56 4.41 -21.26 -6.32
N PRO A 57 3.10 -21.36 -6.64
CA PRO A 57 2.58 -22.43 -7.48
C PRO A 57 3.22 -22.42 -8.87
N SER A 58 3.36 -23.59 -9.49
CA SER A 58 3.97 -23.71 -10.83
C SER A 58 3.22 -22.93 -11.91
N SER A 59 1.91 -22.71 -11.74
CA SER A 59 1.10 -21.87 -12.65
C SER A 59 1.52 -20.41 -12.59
N GLU A 60 1.74 -19.87 -11.39
CA GLU A 60 2.18 -18.49 -11.18
C GLU A 60 3.65 -18.30 -11.58
N ALA A 61 4.51 -19.26 -11.21
CA ALA A 61 5.95 -19.20 -11.48
C ALA A 61 6.29 -19.11 -12.99
N LYS A 62 5.44 -19.66 -13.87
CA LYS A 62 5.57 -19.59 -15.33
C LYS A 62 5.34 -18.18 -15.88
N ASN A 63 4.56 -17.36 -15.18
CA ASN A 63 4.24 -16.00 -15.59
C ASN A 63 5.26 -14.98 -15.05
N ILE A 64 6.17 -15.41 -14.19
CA ILE A 64 7.20 -14.54 -13.62
C ILE A 64 8.43 -14.54 -14.53
N CYS A 65 8.83 -13.35 -14.98
CA CYS A 65 10.04 -13.13 -15.77
C CYS A 65 11.30 -13.15 -14.88
N TRP A 66 11.71 -14.32 -14.40
CA TRP A 66 12.93 -14.49 -13.61
C TRP A 66 14.17 -14.03 -14.36
N LEU A 67 15.13 -13.42 -13.65
CA LEU A 67 16.42 -13.09 -14.24
C LEU A 67 17.33 -14.33 -14.28
N LYS A 68 18.17 -14.40 -15.31
CA LYS A 68 19.24 -15.40 -15.37
C LYS A 68 20.37 -14.98 -14.43
N PRO A 69 20.84 -15.85 -13.52
CA PRO A 69 22.02 -15.57 -12.71
C PRO A 69 23.21 -15.17 -13.57
N GLY A 70 23.90 -14.09 -13.19
CA GLY A 70 25.08 -13.58 -13.91
C GLY A 70 24.78 -12.87 -15.23
N SER A 71 23.51 -12.71 -15.62
CA SER A 71 23.15 -11.84 -16.75
C SER A 71 23.52 -10.37 -16.46
N PRO A 72 23.73 -9.53 -17.49
CA PRO A 72 24.00 -8.10 -17.30
C PRO A 72 22.95 -7.40 -16.42
N ALA A 73 21.67 -7.75 -16.59
CA ALA A 73 20.59 -7.23 -15.76
C ALA A 73 20.71 -7.65 -14.28
N HIS A 74 21.09 -8.91 -14.00
CA HIS A 74 21.29 -9.40 -12.64
C HIS A 74 22.52 -8.75 -11.97
N LEU A 75 23.60 -8.55 -12.73
CA LEU A 75 24.81 -7.88 -12.22
C LEU A 75 24.56 -6.40 -11.93
N ALA A 76 23.93 -5.67 -12.85
CA ALA A 76 23.53 -4.28 -12.65
C ALA A 76 22.59 -4.12 -11.44
N LEU A 77 21.67 -5.06 -11.24
CA LEU A 77 20.84 -5.09 -10.04
C LEU A 77 21.67 -5.31 -8.77
N GLY A 78 22.66 -6.20 -8.83
CA GLY A 78 23.62 -6.45 -7.76
C GLY A 78 24.34 -5.18 -7.32
N GLU A 79 24.82 -4.37 -8.26
CA GLU A 79 25.50 -3.09 -7.98
C GLU A 79 24.60 -2.12 -7.20
N VAL A 80 23.33 -2.03 -7.56
CA VAL A 80 22.36 -1.18 -6.86
C VAL A 80 22.03 -1.74 -5.47
N VAL A 81 21.68 -3.03 -5.38
CA VAL A 81 21.25 -3.67 -4.12
C VAL A 81 22.39 -3.70 -3.09
N LEU A 82 23.62 -3.93 -3.54
CA LEU A 82 24.80 -4.04 -2.68
C LEU A 82 25.55 -2.71 -2.49
N SER A 83 25.05 -1.61 -3.06
CA SER A 83 25.64 -0.29 -2.90
C SER A 83 25.83 0.07 -1.43
N THR A 84 27.05 0.43 -1.05
CA THR A 84 27.41 0.79 0.33
C THR A 84 26.63 2.00 0.83
N LYS A 85 26.41 3.00 -0.05
CA LYS A 85 25.60 4.18 0.26
C LYS A 85 24.15 3.79 0.57
N LEU A 86 23.55 2.95 -0.28
CA LEU A 86 22.19 2.46 -0.06
C LEU A 86 22.08 1.67 1.25
N LEU A 87 22.98 0.72 1.50
CA LEU A 87 22.97 -0.10 2.72
C LEU A 87 23.18 0.72 4.01
N LYS A 88 23.85 1.88 3.91
CA LYS A 88 23.99 2.83 5.01
C LYS A 88 22.68 3.58 5.26
N ASP A 89 22.02 4.06 4.21
CA ASP A 89 20.74 4.76 4.34
C ASP A 89 19.60 3.83 4.76
N LEU A 90 19.60 2.59 4.30
CA LEU A 90 18.66 1.55 4.73
C LEU A 90 18.69 1.30 6.24
N ALA A 91 19.83 1.48 6.89
CA ALA A 91 19.93 1.34 8.35
C ALA A 91 19.10 2.39 9.10
N LYS A 92 18.73 3.51 8.44
CA LYS A 92 17.86 4.55 9.02
C LYS A 92 16.37 4.22 8.85
N LEU A 93 16.02 3.16 8.11
CA LEU A 93 14.65 2.71 7.91
C LEU A 93 14.18 1.69 8.96
N THR A 94 14.99 1.41 9.98
CA THR A 94 14.63 0.52 11.08
C THR A 94 13.45 1.02 11.89
N ASP A 95 13.35 2.35 12.05
CA ASP A 95 12.23 3.03 12.71
C ASP A 95 11.10 3.26 11.70
N PHE A 96 10.62 2.15 11.13
CA PHE A 96 9.62 2.18 10.09
C PHE A 96 8.33 2.86 10.56
N CYS A 97 8.04 4.05 10.03
CA CYS A 97 6.80 4.76 10.26
C CYS A 97 6.14 5.10 8.92
N HIS A 98 4.89 4.65 8.72
CA HIS A 98 4.12 5.00 7.54
C HIS A 98 3.22 6.21 7.82
N THR A 99 3.39 7.28 7.03
CA THR A 99 2.65 8.54 7.19
C THR A 99 1.20 8.47 6.68
N GLY A 100 0.76 7.39 6.04
CA GLY A 100 -0.60 7.33 5.48
C GLY A 100 -1.71 7.60 6.50
N LYS A 101 -1.54 7.15 7.76
CA LYS A 101 -2.49 7.41 8.84
C LYS A 101 -2.51 8.88 9.26
N ILE A 102 -1.34 9.53 9.33
CA ILE A 102 -1.25 10.96 9.71
C ILE A 102 -1.78 11.86 8.60
N GLU A 103 -1.57 11.48 7.33
CA GLU A 103 -2.09 12.19 6.16
C GLU A 103 -3.63 12.10 6.11
N ALA A 104 -4.20 10.93 6.40
CA ALA A 104 -5.64 10.75 6.51
C ALA A 104 -6.22 11.60 7.66
N TYR A 105 -5.59 11.61 8.83
CA TYR A 105 -5.96 12.46 9.95
C TYR A 105 -5.94 13.94 9.57
N HIS A 106 -4.84 14.43 8.99
CA HIS A 106 -4.72 15.84 8.58
C HIS A 106 -5.77 16.23 7.54
N SER A 107 -6.10 15.34 6.62
CA SER A 107 -7.14 15.59 5.62
C SER A 107 -8.53 15.71 6.25
N MET A 108 -8.85 14.83 7.20
CA MET A 108 -10.11 14.87 7.93
C MET A 108 -10.18 16.09 8.86
N MET A 109 -9.08 16.44 9.52
CA MET A 109 -9.00 17.58 10.45
C MET A 109 -9.45 18.89 9.78
N LEU A 110 -9.26 19.04 8.47
CA LEU A 110 -9.73 20.22 7.71
C LEU A 110 -11.25 20.41 7.74
N LYS A 111 -12.03 19.35 7.98
CA LYS A 111 -13.50 19.44 8.21
C LYS A 111 -13.82 20.24 9.48
N TYR A 112 -12.98 20.14 10.50
CA TYR A 112 -13.16 20.81 11.79
C TYR A 112 -12.40 22.13 11.87
N CYS A 113 -11.21 22.18 11.27
CA CYS A 113 -10.27 23.29 11.26
C CYS A 113 -9.96 23.70 9.82
N SER A 114 -10.92 24.35 9.15
CA SER A 114 -10.72 24.86 7.79
C SER A 114 -9.56 25.86 7.77
N LYS A 115 -8.70 25.78 6.75
CA LYS A 115 -7.61 26.78 6.55
C LYS A 115 -8.13 28.13 6.06
N GLN A 116 -9.39 28.20 5.65
CA GLN A 116 -10.00 29.41 5.09
C GLN A 116 -10.64 30.30 6.15
N GLU A 117 -10.83 29.78 7.36
CA GLU A 117 -11.54 30.46 8.43
C GLU A 117 -10.57 30.76 9.58
N HIS A 118 -10.78 31.90 10.25
CA HIS A 118 -10.06 32.23 11.46
C HIS A 118 -10.80 31.68 12.69
N PHE A 119 -10.06 31.05 13.60
CA PHE A 119 -10.59 30.53 14.86
C PHE A 119 -9.82 31.12 16.04
N SER A 120 -10.52 31.40 17.14
CA SER A 120 -9.87 31.75 18.40
C SER A 120 -9.02 30.58 18.91
N TYR A 121 -8.04 30.85 19.78
CA TYR A 121 -7.22 29.80 20.39
C TYR A 121 -8.07 28.69 21.05
N LYS A 122 -9.07 29.07 21.86
CA LYS A 122 -10.00 28.11 22.48
C LYS A 122 -10.79 27.33 21.42
N GLY A 123 -11.21 28.00 20.35
CA GLY A 123 -11.89 27.36 19.22
C GLY A 123 -11.04 26.32 18.51
N MET A 124 -9.76 26.62 18.27
CA MET A 124 -8.80 25.67 17.70
C MET A 124 -8.62 24.44 18.59
N VAL A 125 -8.42 24.64 19.90
CA VAL A 125 -8.25 23.54 20.86
C VAL A 125 -9.44 22.58 20.80
N VAL A 126 -10.67 23.10 20.92
CA VAL A 126 -11.89 22.28 20.89
C VAL A 126 -12.04 21.55 19.55
N ARG A 127 -11.80 22.23 18.42
CA ARG A 127 -11.96 21.64 17.08
C ARG A 127 -10.92 20.56 16.78
N THR A 128 -9.67 20.76 17.21
CA THR A 128 -8.63 19.73 17.07
C THR A 128 -8.94 18.52 17.96
N GLN A 129 -9.46 18.72 19.18
CA GLN A 129 -9.92 17.62 20.05
C GLN A 129 -11.08 16.85 19.41
N LEU A 130 -12.07 17.53 18.84
CA LEU A 130 -13.17 16.89 18.12
C LEU A 130 -12.70 16.10 16.91
N ALA A 131 -11.75 16.65 16.12
CA ALA A 131 -11.13 15.93 15.01
C ALA A 131 -10.41 14.66 15.51
N ALA A 132 -9.65 14.74 16.61
CA ALA A 132 -8.98 13.57 17.18
C ALA A 132 -9.98 12.48 17.62
N LEU A 133 -11.09 12.86 18.26
CA LEU A 133 -12.16 11.93 18.63
C LEU A 133 -12.79 11.27 17.40
N ASP A 134 -13.15 12.04 16.38
CA ASP A 134 -13.72 11.52 15.14
C ASP A 134 -12.74 10.59 14.42
N ASN A 135 -11.45 10.94 14.39
CA ASN A 135 -10.41 10.09 13.83
C ASN A 135 -10.33 8.75 14.57
N ASN A 136 -10.28 8.78 15.91
CA ASN A 136 -10.16 7.57 16.72
C ASN A 136 -11.37 6.64 16.51
N VAL A 137 -12.57 7.19 16.37
CA VAL A 137 -13.78 6.43 16.03
C VAL A 137 -13.69 5.81 14.62
N ASN A 138 -13.00 6.46 13.68
CA ASN A 138 -12.94 6.06 12.27
C ASN A 138 -11.64 5.35 11.83
N ALA A 139 -10.61 5.28 12.67
CA ALA A 139 -9.28 4.81 12.31
C ALA A 139 -9.19 3.31 12.00
N GLU A 140 -10.07 2.50 12.60
CA GLU A 140 -10.05 1.03 12.51
C GLU A 140 -11.31 0.47 11.84
N ARG A 141 -11.83 1.19 10.86
CA ARG A 141 -13.00 0.73 10.12
C ARG A 141 -12.64 -0.44 9.23
N THR A 142 -13.44 -1.49 9.32
CA THR A 142 -13.31 -2.70 8.51
C THR A 142 -13.73 -2.42 7.07
N GLN A 143 -13.25 -3.26 6.15
CA GLN A 143 -13.68 -3.22 4.76
C GLN A 143 -15.16 -3.59 4.66
N ALA A 144 -15.92 -2.84 3.86
CA ALA A 144 -17.33 -3.09 3.65
C ALA A 144 -17.53 -4.39 2.85
N LEU A 145 -18.52 -5.18 3.25
CA LEU A 145 -18.93 -6.39 2.54
C LEU A 145 -20.14 -6.11 1.64
N VAL A 146 -20.30 -6.91 0.58
CA VAL A 146 -21.50 -6.91 -0.26
C VAL A 146 -22.67 -7.46 0.57
N LYS A 147 -23.74 -6.67 0.70
CA LYS A 147 -24.89 -7.00 1.58
C LYS A 147 -25.84 -8.05 0.97
N SER A 148 -25.96 -8.11 -0.35
CA SER A 148 -26.93 -8.98 -1.05
C SER A 148 -26.48 -9.30 -2.48
N GLY A 149 -27.01 -10.40 -3.04
CA GLY A 149 -26.72 -10.89 -4.39
C GLY A 149 -25.73 -12.06 -4.43
N GLU A 150 -25.35 -12.47 -5.63
CA GLU A 150 -24.46 -13.63 -5.89
C GLU A 150 -23.08 -13.50 -5.23
N HIS A 151 -22.62 -12.27 -5.00
CA HIS A 151 -21.34 -11.95 -4.36
C HIS A 151 -21.50 -11.51 -2.89
N ALA A 152 -22.63 -11.82 -2.23
CA ALA A 152 -22.83 -11.49 -0.82
C ALA A 152 -21.70 -12.01 0.07
N GLY A 153 -21.28 -11.19 1.03
CA GLY A 153 -20.15 -11.50 1.92
C GLY A 153 -18.77 -11.25 1.33
N GLN A 154 -18.64 -10.93 0.03
CA GLN A 154 -17.36 -10.54 -0.55
C GLN A 154 -16.98 -9.09 -0.19
N GLU A 155 -15.68 -8.84 -0.11
CA GLU A 155 -15.11 -7.52 0.13
C GLU A 155 -15.40 -6.54 -1.01
N ARG A 156 -15.79 -5.31 -0.66
CA ARG A 156 -16.09 -4.26 -1.64
C ARG A 156 -14.84 -3.46 -2.01
N TYR A 157 -14.68 -3.25 -3.31
CA TYR A 157 -13.61 -2.45 -3.90
C TYR A 157 -14.17 -1.36 -4.81
N LYS A 158 -13.43 -0.26 -4.97
CA LYS A 158 -13.64 0.77 -6.01
C LYS A 158 -12.43 0.86 -6.93
N ALA A 159 -12.67 0.95 -8.23
CA ALA A 159 -11.62 1.25 -9.20
C ALA A 159 -11.24 2.74 -9.11
N CYS A 160 -9.96 3.04 -9.24
CA CYS A 160 -9.44 4.40 -9.27
C CYS A 160 -8.24 4.49 -10.22
N PHE A 161 -8.04 5.66 -10.82
CA PHE A 161 -6.91 5.97 -11.67
C PHE A 161 -6.08 7.10 -11.03
N PRO A 162 -5.06 6.77 -10.21
CA PRO A 162 -4.26 7.80 -9.56
C PRO A 162 -3.37 8.53 -10.58
N LYS A 163 -3.43 9.86 -10.59
CA LYS A 163 -2.64 10.71 -11.51
C LYS A 163 -1.13 10.47 -11.40
N ALA A 164 -0.64 10.13 -10.20
CA ALA A 164 0.79 9.90 -9.95
C ALA A 164 1.32 8.63 -10.64
N HIS A 165 0.52 7.56 -10.66
CA HIS A 165 0.95 6.26 -11.19
C HIS A 165 0.42 6.00 -12.61
N LYS A 166 -0.59 6.74 -13.06
CA LYS A 166 -1.19 6.66 -14.41
C LYS A 166 -1.58 5.23 -14.83
N HIS A 167 -2.01 4.42 -13.88
CA HIS A 167 -2.58 3.10 -14.15
C HIS A 167 -3.76 2.83 -13.22
N TRP A 168 -4.60 1.88 -13.61
CA TRP A 168 -5.76 1.46 -12.83
C TRP A 168 -5.35 0.70 -11.57
N LEU A 169 -6.04 1.02 -10.48
CA LEU A 169 -5.87 0.41 -9.17
C LEU A 169 -7.24 0.21 -8.52
N VAL A 170 -7.35 -0.78 -7.64
CA VAL A 170 -8.50 -0.91 -6.75
C VAL A 170 -8.16 -0.39 -5.35
N LYS A 171 -9.14 0.22 -4.70
CA LYS A 171 -9.08 0.62 -3.30
C LYS A 171 -10.21 -0.06 -2.52
N PRO A 172 -9.95 -0.54 -1.30
CA PRO A 172 -11.00 -1.09 -0.45
C PRO A 172 -12.03 0.01 -0.14
N ILE A 173 -13.31 -0.35 -0.14
CA ILE A 173 -14.40 0.50 0.35
C ILE A 173 -14.53 0.20 1.83
N ILE A 174 -14.36 1.22 2.66
CA ILE A 174 -14.39 1.10 4.11
C ILE A 174 -15.83 1.27 4.61
N LEU A 175 -16.24 0.50 5.61
CA LEU A 175 -17.57 0.62 6.23
C LEU A 175 -17.77 2.04 6.79
N GLU A 176 -18.98 2.57 6.67
CA GLU A 176 -19.34 3.82 7.34
C GLU A 176 -19.85 3.48 8.75
N ARG A 177 -19.31 4.14 9.78
CA ARG A 177 -19.73 3.95 11.19
C ARG A 177 -20.83 4.92 11.60
N CYS A 178 -20.88 6.11 11.00
CA CYS A 178 -22.04 6.97 11.14
C CYS A 178 -23.10 6.51 10.16
N GLU A 179 -24.24 6.06 10.68
CA GLU A 179 -25.49 6.25 9.97
C GLU A 179 -25.63 7.75 9.76
N THR A 180 -25.80 8.20 8.52
CA THR A 180 -26.30 9.55 8.25
C THR A 180 -27.71 9.63 8.83
N GLY A 181 -27.78 9.91 10.13
CA GLY A 181 -28.99 10.37 10.78
C GLY A 181 -29.36 11.71 10.16
N ASN A 182 -30.38 11.66 9.33
CA ASN A 182 -31.25 12.75 8.88
C ASN A 182 -30.88 13.48 7.57
N ALA A 183 -31.93 13.55 6.73
CA ALA A 183 -32.04 14.03 5.36
C ALA A 183 -31.30 13.20 4.29
N VAL A 184 -32.00 12.18 3.77
CA VAL A 184 -31.76 11.70 2.40
C VAL A 184 -32.19 12.85 1.49
N ALA A 185 -31.30 13.81 1.25
CA ALA A 185 -31.46 14.67 0.08
C ALA A 185 -31.40 13.74 -1.13
N GLU A 186 -32.43 13.76 -1.98
CA GLU A 186 -32.35 13.05 -3.25
C GLU A 186 -31.08 13.53 -3.97
N PRO A 187 -30.14 12.62 -4.28
CA PRO A 187 -28.92 13.03 -4.94
C PRO A 187 -29.30 13.62 -6.28
N LEU A 188 -29.09 14.94 -6.42
CA LEU A 188 -29.23 15.61 -7.71
C LEU A 188 -28.44 14.79 -8.74
N PRO A 189 -29.00 14.47 -9.92
CA PRO A 189 -28.29 13.73 -10.93
C PRO A 189 -27.01 14.47 -11.33
N VAL A 190 -25.88 14.02 -10.80
CA VAL A 190 -24.58 14.60 -11.12
C VAL A 190 -24.14 14.00 -12.45
N VAL A 191 -24.08 14.83 -13.49
CA VAL A 191 -23.41 14.47 -14.74
C VAL A 191 -21.91 14.44 -14.46
N LEU A 192 -21.39 13.25 -14.15
CA LEU A 192 -19.97 13.07 -13.94
C LEU A 192 -19.23 13.28 -15.27
N PRO A 193 -18.17 14.10 -15.30
CA PRO A 193 -17.36 14.25 -16.50
C PRO A 193 -16.77 12.89 -16.89
N ARG A 194 -16.58 12.70 -18.20
CA ARG A 194 -15.91 11.50 -18.71
C ARG A 194 -14.58 11.30 -18.00
N ASN A 195 -14.31 10.04 -17.69
CA ASN A 195 -13.12 9.59 -16.99
C ASN A 195 -11.85 10.23 -17.57
N ILE A 196 -11.03 10.83 -16.70
CA ILE A 196 -9.80 11.56 -17.05
C ILE A 196 -8.61 10.59 -17.23
N GLY A 197 -8.84 9.29 -17.05
CA GLY A 197 -7.82 8.26 -17.30
C GLY A 197 -7.38 8.26 -18.77
N SER A 198 -6.08 8.21 -19.00
CA SER A 198 -5.50 8.10 -20.35
C SER A 198 -5.86 6.78 -21.04
N GLU A 199 -6.30 5.79 -20.26
CA GLU A 199 -6.67 4.45 -20.71
C GLU A 199 -8.07 4.09 -20.18
N PRO A 200 -8.87 3.33 -20.95
CA PRO A 200 -10.17 2.86 -20.51
C PRO A 200 -10.04 2.00 -19.24
N ALA A 201 -11.07 2.03 -18.39
CA ALA A 201 -11.09 1.20 -17.19
C ALA A 201 -11.18 -0.29 -17.57
N PRO A 202 -10.26 -1.14 -17.11
CA PRO A 202 -10.37 -2.59 -17.30
C PRO A 202 -11.50 -3.16 -16.43
N ALA A 203 -11.85 -4.43 -16.65
CA ALA A 203 -12.90 -5.07 -15.88
C ALA A 203 -12.55 -5.04 -14.38
N LYS A 204 -13.54 -4.73 -13.55
CA LYS A 204 -13.34 -4.59 -12.10
C LYS A 204 -12.80 -5.87 -11.46
N GLN A 205 -13.23 -7.03 -11.96
CA GLN A 205 -12.79 -8.34 -11.48
C GLN A 205 -11.28 -8.55 -11.73
N ASP A 206 -10.77 -8.16 -12.90
CA ASP A 206 -9.35 -8.26 -13.23
C ASP A 206 -8.49 -7.38 -12.32
N LEU A 207 -8.98 -6.17 -11.99
CA LEU A 207 -8.29 -5.28 -11.06
C LEU A 207 -8.24 -5.84 -9.64
N ILE A 208 -9.31 -6.50 -9.20
CA ILE A 208 -9.35 -7.16 -7.87
C ILE A 208 -8.40 -8.37 -7.86
N ALA A 209 -8.41 -9.20 -8.90
CA ALA A 209 -7.54 -10.38 -9.00
C ALA A 209 -6.04 -10.02 -9.00
N ASN A 210 -5.69 -8.90 -9.65
CA ASN A 210 -4.33 -8.39 -9.71
C ASN A 210 -3.94 -7.49 -8.53
N HIS A 211 -4.87 -7.19 -7.62
CA HIS A 211 -4.58 -6.37 -6.45
C HIS A 211 -3.53 -7.06 -5.55
N ARG A 212 -2.51 -6.31 -5.17
CA ARG A 212 -1.48 -6.72 -4.22
C ARG A 212 -1.27 -5.56 -3.24
N SER A 213 -1.54 -5.78 -1.96
CA SER A 213 -1.23 -4.78 -0.93
C SER A 213 0.27 -4.73 -0.69
N ARG A 214 0.79 -3.52 -0.46
CA ARG A 214 2.18 -3.29 -0.04
C ARG A 214 2.43 -3.77 1.40
N PHE A 215 1.38 -3.82 2.20
CA PHE A 215 1.39 -4.20 3.60
C PHE A 215 0.40 -5.34 3.80
N ASN A 216 0.72 -6.52 3.28
CA ASN A 216 0.07 -7.74 3.76
C ASN A 216 0.67 -8.03 5.13
N ARG A 217 -0.11 -7.80 6.19
CA ARG A 217 0.19 -8.34 7.53
C ARG A 217 -0.22 -9.80 7.58
#